data_AF-A0A9E4C245-F1
#
_entry.id   AF-A0A9E4C245-F1
#
_cell.length_a   1.000
_cell.length_b   1.000
_cell.length_c   1.000
_cell.angle_alpha   90.00
_cell.angle_beta   90.00
_cell.angle_gamma   90.00
#
_symmetry.space_group_name_H-M   'P 1'
#
loop_
_entity.id
_entity.type
_entity.pdbx_description
1 polymer ?
#
loop_
_entity_poly.entity_id
_entity_poly.type
_entity_poly.pdbx_seq_one_letter_code
_entity_poly.pdbx_strand_id
1 'polypeptide(L)'
;MTINAGLEGAELWLWDADHPEGKQLFASPGYTESFGPELADFAAAVLDGKAPDAPPEHALGELRTALALYRSASSQRWEQVWA
;
A
#
# COMPACT_ATOMS: atom_id res chain seq x y z
N MET A 1 3.99 -1.59 21.80
CA MET A 1 4.24 -2.11 20.45
C MET A 1 3.88 -1.00 19.48
N THR A 2 4.87 -0.44 18.78
CA THR A 2 4.65 0.63 17.80
C THR A 2 5.13 0.07 16.46
N ILE A 3 4.20 -0.11 15.53
CA ILE A 3 4.54 -0.40 14.14
C ILE A 3 4.55 0.95 13.44
N ASN A 4 5.74 1.42 13.08
CA ASN A 4 5.91 2.63 12.28
C ASN A 4 6.24 2.17 10.86
N ALA A 5 5.39 2.48 9.90
CA ALA A 5 5.58 2.15 8.48
C ALA A 5 5.71 3.45 7.70
N GLY A 6 6.92 4.01 7.67
CA GLY A 6 7.35 4.89 6.59
C GLY A 6 7.96 4.00 5.51
N LEU A 7 7.27 3.81 4.38
CA LEU A 7 7.72 2.93 3.28
C LEU A 7 8.73 3.61 2.33
N GLU A 8 9.00 4.89 2.53
CA GLU A 8 10.00 5.64 1.76
C GLU A 8 11.39 5.31 2.30
N GLY A 9 12.22 4.64 1.49
CA GLY A 9 13.55 4.19 1.89
C GLY A 9 13.56 3.00 2.84
N ALA A 10 12.47 2.23 2.94
CA ALA A 10 12.44 1.03 3.78
C ALA A 10 13.37 -0.05 3.20
N GLU A 11 14.29 -0.55 4.03
CA GLU A 11 15.21 -1.63 3.66
C GLU A 11 14.95 -2.87 4.52
N LEU A 12 15.11 -4.05 3.92
CA LEU A 12 15.12 -5.33 4.62
C LEU A 12 16.53 -5.90 4.53
N TRP A 13 17.08 -6.24 5.68
CA TRP A 13 18.41 -6.83 5.81
C TRP A 13 18.33 -8.15 6.59
N LEU A 14 19.11 -9.13 6.16
CA LEU A 14 19.29 -10.43 6.81
C LEU A 14 20.68 -10.48 7.44
N TRP A 15 20.75 -10.81 8.72
CA TRP A 15 21.99 -11.14 9.42
C TRP A 15 21.90 -12.57 9.92
N ASP A 16 22.83 -13.41 9.50
CA ASP A 16 22.98 -14.80 9.95
C ASP A 16 24.46 -15.20 9.94
N ALA A 17 24.75 -16.48 10.23
CA ALA A 17 26.12 -16.97 10.27
C ALA A 17 26.81 -16.96 8.90
N ASP A 18 26.03 -17.05 7.81
CA ASP A 18 26.52 -17.02 6.44
C ASP A 18 26.67 -15.58 5.91
N HIS A 19 25.99 -14.61 6.52
CA HIS A 19 26.01 -13.18 6.18
C HIS A 19 26.25 -12.30 7.43
N PRO A 20 27.43 -12.39 8.09
CA PRO A 20 27.70 -11.64 9.31
C PRO A 20 27.81 -10.12 9.07
N GLU A 21 28.19 -9.70 7.85
CA GLU A 21 28.17 -8.31 7.40
C GLU A 21 26.78 -7.78 7.03
N GLY A 22 25.77 -8.66 7.00
CA GLY A 22 24.41 -8.34 6.58
C GLY A 22 24.20 -8.42 5.07
N LYS A 23 23.06 -8.98 4.67
CA LYS A 23 22.62 -9.04 3.27
C LYS A 23 21.32 -8.28 3.10
N GLN A 24 21.35 -7.23 2.27
CA GLN A 24 20.14 -6.53 1.89
C GLN A 24 19.27 -7.44 1.01
N LEU A 25 18.06 -7.74 1.47
CA LEU A 25 17.07 -8.56 0.77
C LEU A 25 16.11 -7.71 -0.05
N PHE A 26 15.86 -6.47 0.38
CA PHE A 26 14.94 -5.56 -0.27
C PHE A 26 15.32 -4.12 0.05
N ALA A 27 15.15 -3.24 -0.93
CA ALA A 27 15.06 -1.80 -0.73
C ALA A 27 13.79 -1.35 -1.43
N SER A 28 12.94 -0.62 -0.71
CA SER A 28 11.82 0.06 -1.30
C SER A 28 12.38 1.04 -2.33
N PRO A 29 11.92 0.97 -3.59
CA PRO A 29 12.35 1.92 -4.62
C PRO A 29 11.86 3.35 -4.30
N GLY A 30 11.06 3.53 -3.24
CA GLY A 30 10.50 4.80 -2.81
C GLY A 30 9.14 5.05 -3.43
N TYR A 31 8.37 5.96 -2.84
CA TYR A 31 7.02 6.27 -3.31
C TYR A 31 7.03 6.83 -4.74
N THR A 32 8.07 7.59 -5.11
CA THR A 32 8.18 8.19 -6.45
C THR A 32 8.25 7.16 -7.58
N GLU A 33 8.75 5.96 -7.31
CA GLU A 33 8.86 4.89 -8.30
C GLU A 33 7.51 4.20 -8.58
N SER A 34 6.45 4.46 -7.79
CA SER A 34 5.11 3.94 -8.10
C SER A 34 4.41 4.71 -9.23
N PHE A 35 4.78 5.97 -9.48
CA PHE A 35 4.08 6.83 -10.44
C PHE A 35 4.24 6.36 -11.89
N GLY A 36 5.42 5.86 -12.26
CA GLY A 36 5.67 5.37 -13.63
C GLY A 36 4.71 4.24 -14.02
N PRO A 37 4.67 3.15 -13.24
CA PRO A 37 3.71 2.05 -13.43
C PRO A 37 2.24 2.50 -13.35
N GLU A 38 1.88 3.39 -12.42
CA GLU A 38 0.51 3.92 -12.29
C GLU A 38 0.05 4.63 -13.58
N LEU A 39 0.90 5.51 -14.11
CA LEU A 39 0.60 6.24 -15.35
C LEU A 39 0.56 5.30 -16.57
N ALA A 40 1.42 4.28 -16.59
CA ALA A 40 1.42 3.28 -17.65
C ALA A 40 0.14 2.42 -17.65
N ASP A 41 -0.35 2.02 -16.47
CA ASP A 41 -1.62 1.30 -16.33
C ASP A 41 -2.80 2.15 -16.80
N PHE A 42 -2.85 3.42 -16.37
CA PHE A 42 -3.86 4.37 -16.82
C PHE A 42 -3.84 4.55 -18.34
N ALA A 43 -2.65 4.75 -18.93
CA ALA A 43 -2.51 4.91 -20.38
C ALA A 43 -3.00 3.68 -21.15
N ALA A 44 -2.65 2.47 -20.69
CA ALA A 44 -3.11 1.23 -21.31
C ALA A 44 -4.63 1.05 -21.21
N ALA A 45 -5.24 1.47 -20.09
CA ALA A 45 -6.69 1.44 -19.95
C ALA A 45 -7.39 2.39 -20.94
N VAL A 46 -6.84 3.60 -21.14
CA VAL A 46 -7.41 4.61 -22.03
C VAL A 46 -7.16 4.31 -23.51
N LEU A 47 -5.96 3.90 -23.86
CA LEU A 47 -5.51 3.75 -25.25
C LEU A 47 -5.82 2.36 -25.81
N ASP A 48 -5.67 1.32 -24.98
CA ASP A 48 -5.73 -0.08 -25.41
C ASP A 48 -6.96 -0.82 -24.87
N GLY A 49 -7.78 -0.17 -24.04
CA GLY A 49 -8.95 -0.78 -23.42
C GLY A 49 -8.61 -1.87 -22.40
N LYS A 50 -7.38 -1.86 -21.86
CA LYS A 50 -6.97 -2.73 -20.76
C LYS A 50 -7.88 -2.48 -19.55
N ALA A 51 -8.29 -3.54 -18.85
CA ALA A 51 -8.89 -3.35 -17.53
C ALA A 51 -7.82 -2.77 -16.57
N PRO A 52 -8.12 -1.71 -15.80
CA PRO A 52 -7.18 -1.18 -14.82
C PRO A 52 -6.75 -2.26 -13.83
N ASP A 53 -5.47 -2.27 -13.45
CA ASP A 53 -4.95 -3.23 -12.46
C ASP A 53 -5.57 -2.98 -11.07
N ALA A 54 -5.95 -1.73 -10.78
CA ALA A 54 -6.73 -1.34 -9.61
C ALA A 54 -8.17 -0.93 -10.00
N PRO A 55 -9.15 -1.83 -9.87
CA PRO A 55 -10.53 -1.53 -10.25
C PRO A 55 -11.23 -0.62 -9.20
N PRO A 56 -12.33 0.05 -9.56
CA PRO A 56 -12.95 1.11 -8.73
C PRO A 56 -13.42 0.63 -7.35
N GLU A 57 -13.67 -0.67 -7.18
CA GLU A 57 -14.06 -1.28 -5.90
C GLU A 57 -12.99 -1.07 -4.81
N HIS A 58 -11.72 -0.93 -5.19
CA HIS A 58 -10.63 -0.64 -4.26
C HIS A 58 -10.83 0.74 -3.61
N ALA A 59 -10.97 1.79 -4.43
CA ALA A 59 -11.21 3.15 -3.93
C ALA A 59 -12.50 3.25 -3.09
N LEU A 60 -13.55 2.53 -3.49
CA LEU A 60 -14.79 2.47 -2.72
C LEU A 60 -14.60 1.77 -1.36
N GLY A 61 -13.81 0.69 -1.32
CA GLY A 61 -13.43 0.00 -0.09
C GLY A 61 -12.62 0.87 0.86
N GLU A 62 -11.65 1.62 0.33
CA GLU A 62 -10.84 2.58 1.09
C GLU A 62 -11.70 3.68 1.71
N LEU A 63 -12.60 4.29 0.91
CA LEU A 63 -13.52 5.31 1.42
C LEU A 63 -14.44 4.76 2.52
N ARG A 64 -15.01 3.56 2.32
CA ARG A 64 -15.85 2.90 3.34
C ARG A 64 -15.07 2.67 4.63
N THR A 65 -13.81 2.27 4.52
CA THR A 65 -12.91 2.05 5.65
C THR A 65 -12.66 3.36 6.39
N ALA A 66 -12.30 4.44 5.67
CA ALA A 66 -12.12 5.76 6.26
C ALA A 66 -13.37 6.23 7.02
N LEU A 67 -14.55 6.08 6.42
CA LEU A 67 -15.82 6.43 7.07
C LEU A 67 -16.11 5.59 8.32
N ALA A 68 -15.77 4.30 8.33
CA ALA A 68 -15.89 3.45 9.51
C ALA A 68 -14.93 3.88 10.63
N LEU A 69 -13.72 4.31 10.30
CA LEU A 69 -12.77 4.87 11.27
C LEU A 69 -13.35 6.13 11.94
N TYR A 70 -13.96 7.04 11.18
CA TYR A 70 -14.62 8.22 11.76
C TYR A 70 -15.80 7.85 12.68
N ARG A 71 -16.62 6.86 12.28
CA ARG A 71 -17.69 6.34 13.15
C ARG A 71 -17.12 5.73 14.43
N SER A 72 -16.05 4.94 14.31
CA SER A 72 -15.41 4.26 15.44
C SER A 72 -14.80 5.26 16.43
N ALA A 73 -14.15 6.31 15.92
CA ALA A 73 -13.65 7.40 16.76
C ALA A 73 -14.79 8.11 17.52
N SER A 74 -15.96 8.25 16.91
CA SER A 74 -17.12 8.88 17.57
C SER A 74 -17.81 7.95 18.57
N SER A 75 -17.96 6.66 18.23
CA SER A 75 -18.71 5.68 19.02
C SER A 75 -17.87 4.97 20.08
N GLN A 76 -16.54 5.05 19.99
CA GLN A 76 -15.58 4.33 20.82
C GLN A 76 -15.78 2.80 20.77
N ARG A 77 -16.22 2.29 19.60
CA ARG A 77 -16.46 0.86 19.36
C ARG A 77 -15.89 0.44 18.01
N TRP A 78 -15.80 -0.87 17.82
CA TRP A 78 -15.56 -1.46 16.51
C TRP A 78 -16.78 -1.21 15.62
N GLU A 79 -16.55 -0.61 14.46
CA GLU A 79 -17.59 -0.32 13.47
C GLU A 79 -17.37 -1.22 12.25
N GLN A 80 -18.47 -1.78 11.73
CA GLN A 80 -18.42 -2.54 10.50
C GLN A 80 -18.14 -1.61 9.32
N VAL A 81 -17.29 -2.07 8.41
CA VAL A 81 -16.97 -1.36 7.15
C VAL A 81 -17.91 -1.82 6.02
N TRP A 82 -18.35 -3.08 6.04
CA TRP A 82 -19.30 -3.69 5.10
C TRP A 82 -20.58 -4.08 5.82
N ALA A 83 -21.73 -3.94 5.15
CA ALA A 83 -23.05 -4.35 5.62
C ALA A 83 -23.56 -5.54 4.80
#